data_AF-A0A928LX08-F1
#
_entry.id   AF-A0A928LX08-F1
#
_cell.length_a   1.000
_cell.length_b   1.000
_cell.length_c   1.000
_cell.angle_alpha   90.00
_cell.angle_beta   90.00
_cell.angle_gamma   90.00
#
_symmetry.space_group_name_H-M   'P 1'
#
loop_
_entity.id
_entity.type
_entity.pdbx_description
1 polymer ?
#
loop_
_entity_poly.entity_id
_entity_poly.type
_entity_poly.pdbx_seq_one_letter_code
_entity_poly.pdbx_strand_id
1 'polypeptide(L)'
;MLTPETKDIWDSIIADYKEAQHCLWCPKHTKQWSRDGQRGFYYLWKAYHLAESAQEKHPLWYARILYMMACEQRYKQWDYEILNFYLKPCIAAYKEAMASAEQPTQKEVDAAQYMYEQYSYELANISNTADCVEQAYSRIEGLSSFPNFAFHDSKVIAFSHNESEASLTLQYDDVILTLAFDDVTEVHVNAVDPEITYIVDFYCYPAFRAKDCLVFDIGFYKIRCRKIRAFTK
;
A
#
# COMPACT_ATOMS: atom_id res chain seq x y z
N MET A 1 -20.36 -25.64 10.89
CA MET A 1 -21.35 -25.99 9.84
C MET A 1 -22.43 -24.93 9.97
N LEU A 2 -22.62 -24.11 8.94
CA LEU A 2 -23.56 -22.98 8.95
C LEU A 2 -25.00 -23.49 9.17
N THR A 3 -25.80 -22.72 9.92
CA THR A 3 -27.25 -22.92 10.03
C THR A 3 -27.94 -22.66 8.68
N PRO A 4 -29.17 -23.18 8.43
CA PRO A 4 -29.89 -22.92 7.18
C PRO A 4 -30.07 -21.43 6.87
N GLU A 5 -30.39 -20.62 7.89
CA GLU A 5 -30.55 -19.16 7.77
C GLU A 5 -29.24 -18.44 7.47
N THR A 6 -28.11 -18.91 8.02
CA THR A 6 -26.78 -18.37 7.70
C THR A 6 -26.29 -18.82 6.33
N LYS A 7 -26.72 -20.00 5.85
CA LYS A 7 -26.39 -20.50 4.50
C LYS A 7 -26.99 -19.61 3.41
N ASP A 8 -28.26 -19.23 3.53
CA ASP A 8 -28.95 -18.39 2.55
C ASP A 8 -28.31 -16.98 2.43
N ILE A 9 -27.83 -16.44 3.56
CA ILE A 9 -27.11 -15.15 3.58
C ILE A 9 -25.77 -15.27 2.85
N TRP A 10 -25.01 -16.33 3.11
CA TRP A 10 -23.71 -16.54 2.48
C TRP A 10 -23.81 -16.81 0.98
N ASP A 11 -24.85 -17.49 0.52
CA ASP A 11 -25.09 -17.67 -0.92
C ASP A 11 -25.27 -16.32 -1.64
N SER A 12 -25.99 -15.37 -1.02
CA SER A 12 -26.12 -14.00 -1.54
C SER A 12 -24.79 -13.24 -1.51
N ILE A 13 -24.03 -13.32 -0.41
CA ILE A 13 -22.72 -12.67 -0.27
C ILE A 13 -21.75 -13.18 -1.34
N ILE A 14 -21.73 -14.49 -1.58
CA ILE A 14 -20.88 -15.13 -2.58
C ILE A 14 -21.27 -14.69 -3.99
N ALA A 15 -22.57 -14.54 -4.27
CA ALA A 15 -23.05 -14.00 -5.54
C ALA A 15 -22.58 -12.56 -5.75
N ASP A 16 -22.71 -11.69 -4.74
CA ASP A 16 -22.24 -10.31 -4.80
C ASP A 16 -20.70 -10.26 -5.00
N TYR A 17 -19.92 -11.07 -4.28
CA TYR A 17 -18.47 -11.18 -4.48
C TYR A 17 -18.11 -11.62 -5.91
N LYS A 18 -18.79 -12.63 -6.45
CA LYS A 18 -18.51 -13.14 -7.81
C LYS A 18 -18.84 -12.08 -8.87
N GLU A 19 -19.90 -11.31 -8.67
CA GLU A 19 -20.24 -10.17 -9.52
C GLU A 19 -19.18 -9.08 -9.45
N ALA A 20 -18.71 -8.72 -8.25
CA ALA A 20 -17.61 -7.78 -8.07
C ALA A 20 -16.32 -8.27 -8.76
N GLN A 21 -15.94 -9.53 -8.55
CA GLN A 21 -14.78 -10.16 -9.18
C GLN A 21 -14.89 -10.11 -10.70
N HIS A 22 -16.09 -10.36 -11.23
CA HIS A 22 -16.36 -10.26 -12.66
C HIS A 22 -16.16 -8.83 -13.17
N CYS A 23 -16.70 -7.82 -12.50
CA CYS A 23 -16.57 -6.43 -12.93
C CYS A 23 -15.13 -5.88 -12.82
N LEU A 24 -14.37 -6.31 -11.81
CA LEU A 24 -13.09 -5.67 -11.43
C LEU A 24 -11.85 -6.46 -11.86
N TRP A 25 -11.86 -7.79 -11.77
CA TRP A 25 -10.67 -8.64 -11.97
C TRP A 25 -10.78 -9.51 -13.23
N CYS A 26 -11.97 -9.98 -13.58
CA CYS A 26 -12.20 -10.92 -14.68
C CYS A 26 -13.44 -10.59 -15.52
N PRO A 27 -13.51 -9.42 -16.18
CA PRO A 27 -14.67 -9.07 -17.01
C PRO A 27 -14.72 -9.99 -18.23
N LYS A 28 -15.73 -10.89 -18.32
CA LYS A 28 -15.90 -11.79 -19.48
C LYS A 28 -16.57 -11.12 -20.67
N HIS A 29 -16.84 -9.82 -20.61
CA HIS A 29 -17.52 -9.13 -21.69
C HIS A 29 -16.52 -8.43 -22.61
N THR A 30 -16.41 -9.02 -23.81
CA THR A 30 -15.83 -8.49 -25.06
C THR A 30 -14.37 -8.88 -25.36
N LYS A 31 -14.05 -8.83 -26.66
CA LYS A 31 -12.68 -8.99 -27.21
C LYS A 31 -11.70 -7.92 -26.70
N GLN A 32 -12.17 -6.98 -25.86
CA GLN A 32 -11.41 -5.88 -25.29
C GLN A 32 -11.66 -5.83 -23.78
N TRP A 33 -10.59 -5.70 -22.99
CA TRP A 33 -10.70 -5.58 -21.55
C TRP A 33 -11.36 -4.23 -21.19
N SER A 34 -12.50 -4.25 -20.49
CA SER A 34 -13.10 -3.05 -19.91
C SER A 34 -13.58 -3.33 -18.48
N ARG A 35 -13.14 -2.50 -17.55
CA ARG A 35 -13.44 -2.59 -16.12
C ARG A 35 -14.70 -1.78 -15.81
N ASP A 36 -15.71 -2.41 -15.21
CA ASP A 36 -16.90 -1.71 -14.70
C ASP A 36 -16.68 -1.36 -13.22
N GLY A 37 -16.01 -0.22 -12.99
CA GLY A 37 -15.65 0.23 -11.65
C GLY A 37 -16.86 0.47 -10.76
N GLN A 38 -17.89 1.17 -11.26
CA GLN A 38 -19.04 1.58 -10.46
C GLN A 38 -19.82 0.37 -9.96
N ARG A 39 -20.18 -0.55 -10.87
CA ARG A 39 -20.91 -1.77 -10.50
C ARG A 39 -20.04 -2.68 -9.63
N GLY A 40 -18.78 -2.84 -10.00
CA GLY A 40 -17.85 -3.69 -9.26
C GLY A 40 -17.64 -3.23 -7.83
N PHE A 41 -17.41 -1.93 -7.59
CA PHE A 41 -17.26 -1.39 -6.24
C PHE A 41 -18.57 -1.48 -5.44
N TYR A 42 -19.74 -1.27 -6.06
CA TYR A 42 -21.02 -1.45 -5.40
C TYR A 42 -21.17 -2.86 -4.82
N TYR A 43 -20.96 -3.89 -5.66
CA TYR A 43 -21.08 -5.28 -5.20
C TYR A 43 -19.98 -5.70 -4.22
N LEU A 44 -18.75 -5.18 -4.38
CA LEU A 44 -17.65 -5.47 -3.46
C LEU A 44 -17.95 -4.92 -2.06
N TRP A 45 -18.33 -3.64 -1.95
CA TRP A 45 -18.70 -3.03 -0.66
C TRP A 45 -19.92 -3.69 -0.03
N LYS A 46 -20.92 -4.04 -0.84
CA LYS A 46 -22.09 -4.78 -0.36
C LYS A 46 -21.70 -6.14 0.22
N ALA A 47 -20.89 -6.93 -0.51
CA ALA A 47 -20.41 -8.23 -0.04
C ALA A 47 -19.59 -8.09 1.25
N TYR A 48 -18.69 -7.09 1.31
CA TYR A 48 -17.87 -6.81 2.48
C TYR A 48 -18.70 -6.50 3.72
N HIS A 49 -19.61 -5.52 3.67
CA HIS A 49 -20.39 -5.13 4.84
C HIS A 49 -21.36 -6.22 5.31
N LEU A 50 -21.96 -6.98 4.38
CA LEU A 50 -22.80 -8.12 4.73
C LEU A 50 -21.98 -9.24 5.39
N ALA A 51 -20.79 -9.55 4.86
CA ALA A 51 -19.90 -10.56 5.43
C ALA A 51 -19.32 -10.16 6.80
N GLU A 52 -18.99 -8.88 6.97
CA GLU A 52 -18.52 -8.31 8.24
C GLU A 52 -19.60 -8.43 9.33
N SER A 53 -20.84 -8.08 8.98
CA SER A 53 -22.02 -8.10 9.86
C SER A 53 -22.59 -9.50 10.12
N ALA A 54 -22.15 -10.52 9.36
CA ALA A 54 -22.60 -11.89 9.56
C ALA A 54 -22.15 -12.44 10.92
N GLN A 55 -23.10 -13.01 11.66
CA GLN A 55 -22.86 -13.61 12.98
C GLN A 55 -21.87 -14.79 12.91
N GLU A 56 -22.03 -15.66 11.90
CA GLU A 56 -21.09 -16.73 11.58
C GLU A 56 -20.41 -16.40 10.25
N LYS A 57 -19.07 -16.38 10.27
CA LYS A 57 -18.27 -16.07 9.09
C LYS A 57 -17.95 -17.34 8.32
N HIS A 58 -18.18 -17.34 7.01
CA HIS A 58 -17.66 -18.38 6.14
C HIS A 58 -16.16 -18.09 5.88
N PRO A 59 -15.22 -18.88 6.42
CA PRO A 59 -13.82 -18.45 6.51
C PRO A 59 -13.18 -18.19 5.14
N LEU A 60 -13.38 -19.11 4.19
CA LEU A 60 -12.82 -19.00 2.84
C LEU A 60 -13.33 -17.77 2.07
N TRP A 61 -14.65 -17.59 2.00
CA TRP A 61 -15.24 -16.48 1.24
C TRP A 61 -15.01 -15.14 1.92
N TYR A 62 -15.02 -15.10 3.25
CA TYR A 62 -14.66 -13.89 3.98
C TYR A 62 -13.21 -13.47 3.69
N ALA A 63 -12.26 -14.41 3.71
CA ALA A 63 -10.87 -14.15 3.35
C ALA A 63 -10.73 -13.60 1.92
N ARG A 64 -11.44 -14.19 0.94
CA ARG A 64 -11.44 -13.71 -0.45
C ARG A 64 -11.98 -12.29 -0.60
N ILE A 65 -13.08 -11.97 0.09
CA ILE A 65 -13.66 -10.62 0.09
C ILE A 65 -12.67 -9.62 0.69
N LEU A 66 -12.07 -9.93 1.84
CA LEU A 66 -11.07 -9.07 2.49
C LEU A 66 -9.83 -8.87 1.61
N TYR A 67 -9.33 -9.93 0.97
CA TYR A 67 -8.21 -9.81 0.05
C TYR A 67 -8.54 -8.91 -1.16
N MET A 68 -9.75 -9.06 -1.72
CA MET A 68 -10.20 -8.22 -2.82
C MET A 68 -10.37 -6.75 -2.38
N MET A 69 -10.87 -6.51 -1.17
CA MET A 69 -10.91 -5.17 -0.57
C MET A 69 -9.51 -4.56 -0.46
N ALA A 70 -8.53 -5.30 0.08
CA ALA A 70 -7.16 -4.81 0.21
C ALA A 70 -6.56 -4.40 -1.16
N CYS A 71 -6.69 -5.26 -2.17
CA CYS A 71 -6.19 -4.99 -3.52
C CYS A 71 -6.84 -3.77 -4.17
N GLU A 72 -8.14 -3.59 -4.00
CA GLU A 72 -8.93 -2.55 -4.66
C GLU A 72 -8.89 -1.19 -3.95
N GLN A 73 -8.57 -1.18 -2.65
CA GLN A 73 -8.44 0.03 -1.84
C GLN A 73 -7.00 0.52 -1.68
N ARG A 74 -5.98 -0.24 -2.09
CA ARG A 74 -4.54 0.06 -1.86
C ARG A 74 -4.03 1.43 -2.32
N TYR A 75 -4.77 2.11 -3.21
CA TYR A 75 -4.44 3.46 -3.71
C TYR A 75 -5.43 4.54 -3.24
N LYS A 76 -6.37 4.17 -2.37
CA LYS A 76 -7.49 5.02 -1.92
C LYS A 76 -7.56 5.18 -0.42
N GLN A 77 -6.90 4.28 0.32
CA GLN A 77 -6.89 4.24 1.77
C GLN A 77 -5.46 4.17 2.27
N TRP A 78 -5.28 4.58 3.52
CA TRP A 78 -3.98 4.61 4.15
C TRP A 78 -3.47 3.18 4.38
N ASP A 79 -2.16 2.98 4.30
CA ASP A 79 -1.54 1.66 4.48
C ASP A 79 -1.92 1.00 5.82
N TYR A 80 -2.13 1.81 6.86
CA TYR A 80 -2.66 1.36 8.15
C TYR A 80 -4.04 0.71 8.03
N GLU A 81 -4.96 1.32 7.30
CA GLU A 81 -6.32 0.80 7.11
C GLU A 81 -6.29 -0.49 6.30
N ILE A 82 -5.50 -0.51 5.22
CA ILE A 82 -5.31 -1.71 4.39
C ILE A 82 -4.80 -2.89 5.23
N LEU A 83 -3.78 -2.65 6.06
CA LEU A 83 -3.21 -3.70 6.91
C LEU A 83 -4.22 -4.18 7.96
N ASN A 84 -4.84 -3.26 8.70
CA ASN A 84 -5.58 -3.59 9.91
C ASN A 84 -7.04 -3.98 9.65
N PHE A 85 -7.70 -3.38 8.67
CA PHE A 85 -9.11 -3.66 8.38
C PHE A 85 -9.28 -4.83 7.42
N TYR A 86 -8.32 -5.08 6.52
CA TYR A 86 -8.45 -6.12 5.50
C TYR A 86 -7.42 -7.23 5.62
N LEU A 87 -6.12 -6.93 5.55
CA LEU A 87 -5.09 -7.96 5.43
C LEU A 87 -4.93 -8.80 6.70
N LYS A 88 -4.87 -8.19 7.88
CA LYS A 88 -4.80 -8.92 9.17
C LYS A 88 -6.00 -9.88 9.33
N PRO A 89 -7.25 -9.43 9.21
CA PRO A 89 -8.41 -10.33 9.21
C PRO A 89 -8.37 -11.38 8.10
N CYS A 90 -7.88 -11.03 6.90
CA CYS A 90 -7.79 -11.95 5.76
C CYS A 90 -6.87 -13.14 6.08
N ILE A 91 -5.68 -12.88 6.65
CA ILE A 91 -4.74 -13.94 7.02
C ILE A 91 -5.33 -14.83 8.12
N ALA A 92 -6.03 -14.26 9.09
CA ALA A 92 -6.71 -15.04 10.12
C ALA A 92 -7.80 -15.94 9.52
N ALA A 93 -8.64 -15.41 8.63
CA ALA A 93 -9.71 -16.15 7.96
C ALA A 93 -9.18 -17.25 7.03
N TYR A 94 -8.07 -17.03 6.32
CA TYR A 94 -7.43 -18.10 5.54
C TYR A 94 -6.88 -19.22 6.41
N LYS A 95 -6.26 -18.90 7.56
CA LYS A 95 -5.79 -19.93 8.51
C LYS A 95 -6.93 -20.81 9.02
N GLU A 96 -8.09 -20.20 9.31
CA GLU A 96 -9.30 -20.94 9.68
C GLU A 96 -9.83 -21.79 8.52
N ALA A 97 -9.87 -21.24 7.30
CA ALA A 97 -10.33 -21.96 6.11
C ALA A 97 -9.47 -23.20 5.78
N MET A 98 -8.17 -23.17 6.04
CA MET A 98 -7.27 -24.31 5.86
C MET A 98 -7.61 -25.51 6.76
N ALA A 99 -8.27 -25.28 7.90
CA ALA A 99 -8.76 -26.35 8.77
C ALA A 99 -10.14 -26.91 8.34
N SER A 100 -10.74 -26.34 7.29
CA SER A 100 -12.08 -26.70 6.81
C SER A 100 -12.04 -27.64 5.60
N ALA A 101 -13.21 -28.16 5.20
CA ALA A 101 -13.35 -29.01 4.02
C ALA A 101 -13.13 -28.25 2.70
N GLU A 102 -13.50 -26.98 2.64
CA GLU A 102 -13.23 -26.10 1.50
C GLU A 102 -12.00 -25.25 1.79
N GLN A 103 -10.87 -25.62 1.20
CA GLN A 103 -9.59 -24.97 1.44
C GLN A 103 -9.27 -23.92 0.37
N PRO A 104 -8.57 -22.83 0.74
CA PRO A 104 -8.00 -21.92 -0.24
C PRO A 104 -6.91 -22.62 -1.06
N THR A 105 -6.66 -22.12 -2.26
CA THR A 105 -5.46 -22.53 -3.01
C THR A 105 -4.22 -21.93 -2.36
N GLN A 106 -3.08 -22.63 -2.44
CA GLN A 106 -1.81 -22.10 -1.92
C GLN A 106 -1.46 -20.74 -2.55
N LYS A 107 -1.75 -20.55 -3.84
CA LYS A 107 -1.52 -19.30 -4.55
C LYS A 107 -2.32 -18.12 -3.97
N GLU A 108 -3.57 -18.33 -3.57
CA GLU A 108 -4.39 -17.30 -2.91
C GLU A 108 -3.78 -16.90 -1.56
N VAL A 109 -3.37 -17.90 -0.77
CA VAL A 109 -2.75 -17.67 0.54
C VAL A 109 -1.41 -16.93 0.40
N ASP A 110 -0.54 -17.39 -0.49
CA ASP A 110 0.78 -16.77 -0.71
C ASP A 110 0.65 -15.32 -1.18
N ALA A 111 -0.32 -15.02 -2.05
CA ALA A 111 -0.55 -13.67 -2.53
C ALA A 111 -1.05 -12.72 -1.43
N ALA A 112 -1.96 -13.19 -0.56
CA ALA A 112 -2.42 -12.42 0.59
C ALA A 112 -1.31 -12.25 1.65
N GLN A 113 -0.57 -13.31 1.94
CA GLN A 113 0.54 -13.31 2.89
C GLN A 113 1.66 -12.36 2.43
N TYR A 114 1.99 -12.37 1.14
CA TYR A 114 2.94 -11.42 0.56
C TYR A 114 2.53 -9.97 0.80
N MET A 115 1.28 -9.64 0.50
CA MET A 115 0.77 -8.28 0.69
C MET A 115 0.76 -7.91 2.18
N TYR A 116 0.31 -8.81 3.06
CA TYR A 116 0.34 -8.61 4.51
C TYR A 116 1.76 -8.32 5.03
N GLU A 117 2.76 -9.10 4.61
CA GLU A 117 4.14 -8.92 5.04
C GLU A 117 4.74 -7.60 4.53
N GLN A 118 4.45 -7.24 3.29
CA GLN A 118 4.88 -5.97 2.71
C GLN A 118 4.33 -4.79 3.53
N TYR A 119 3.02 -4.71 3.73
CA TYR A 119 2.40 -3.62 4.48
C TYR A 119 2.84 -3.58 5.95
N SER A 120 3.01 -4.75 6.57
CA SER A 120 3.55 -4.85 7.94
C SER A 120 4.98 -4.32 8.02
N TYR A 121 5.81 -4.63 7.02
CA TYR A 121 7.17 -4.15 6.93
C TYR A 121 7.22 -2.63 6.73
N GLU A 122 6.43 -2.09 5.82
CA GLU A 122 6.40 -0.64 5.56
C GLU A 122 5.96 0.13 6.81
N LEU A 123 4.88 -0.27 7.47
CA LEU A 123 4.40 0.36 8.72
C LEU A 123 5.43 0.33 9.86
N ALA A 124 6.20 -0.76 9.98
CA ALA A 124 7.28 -0.85 10.97
C ALA A 124 8.45 0.09 10.68
N ASN A 125 8.68 0.49 9.43
CA ASN A 125 9.77 1.37 9.03
C ASN A 125 9.37 2.85 8.94
N ILE A 126 8.07 3.16 8.89
CA ILE A 126 7.57 4.54 8.93
C ILE A 126 7.14 4.99 10.35
N SER A 127 7.47 4.19 11.36
CA SER A 127 7.27 4.60 12.76
C SER A 127 8.21 5.75 13.12
N ASN A 128 7.69 6.81 13.73
CA ASN A 128 8.49 7.97 14.13
C ASN A 128 9.26 7.71 15.44
N THR A 129 10.20 6.76 15.40
CA THR A 129 11.15 6.49 16.48
C THR A 129 12.51 7.10 16.14
N ALA A 130 13.29 7.45 17.17
CA ALA A 130 14.64 8.00 16.97
C ALA A 130 15.52 7.07 16.11
N ASP A 131 15.46 5.76 16.35
CA ASP A 131 16.20 4.75 15.59
C ASP A 131 15.81 4.74 14.11
N CYS A 132 14.51 4.85 13.79
CA CYS A 132 14.04 4.90 12.40
C CYS A 132 14.51 6.17 11.69
N VAL A 133 14.49 7.32 12.38
CA VAL A 133 14.97 8.59 11.84
C VAL A 133 16.48 8.54 11.58
N GLU A 134 17.28 8.09 12.56
CA GLU A 134 18.73 7.94 12.41
C GLU A 134 19.08 7.00 11.25
N GLN A 135 18.36 5.88 11.15
CA GLN A 135 18.49 4.95 10.03
C GLN A 135 18.13 5.60 8.70
N ALA A 136 17.04 6.33 8.61
CA ALA A 136 16.65 7.02 7.39
C ALA A 136 17.73 8.01 6.93
N TYR A 137 18.31 8.77 7.86
CA TYR A 137 19.33 9.78 7.57
C TYR A 137 20.65 9.14 7.11
N SER A 138 21.06 8.03 7.76
CA SER A 138 22.31 7.32 7.39
C SER A 138 22.29 6.69 6.00
N ARG A 139 21.12 6.58 5.35
CA ARG A 139 20.96 6.07 3.99
C ARG A 139 21.16 7.14 2.91
N ILE A 140 21.33 8.41 3.29
CA ILE A 140 21.50 9.53 2.36
C ILE A 140 22.95 10.01 2.44
N GLU A 141 23.73 9.73 1.39
CA GLU A 141 25.14 10.14 1.34
C GLU A 141 25.25 11.67 1.33
N GLY A 142 26.14 12.23 2.14
CA GLY A 142 26.38 13.68 2.20
C GLY A 142 25.38 14.48 3.06
N LEU A 143 24.32 13.86 3.59
CA LEU A 143 23.32 14.57 4.41
C LEU A 143 23.93 15.17 5.69
N SER A 144 24.96 14.55 6.26
CA SER A 144 25.65 15.05 7.46
C SER A 144 26.34 16.40 7.27
N SER A 145 26.55 16.85 6.02
CA SER A 145 27.03 18.20 5.71
C SER A 145 25.95 19.29 5.93
N PHE A 146 24.72 18.88 6.26
CA PHE A 146 23.55 19.75 6.46
C PHE A 146 22.95 19.59 7.86
N PRO A 147 23.71 19.87 8.95
CA PRO A 147 23.26 19.59 10.33
C PRO A 147 22.03 20.39 10.78
N ASN A 148 21.70 21.49 10.08
CA ASN A 148 20.56 22.35 10.38
C ASN A 148 19.35 22.11 9.46
N PHE A 149 19.42 21.14 8.54
CA PHE A 149 18.32 20.84 7.64
C PHE A 149 17.34 19.86 8.30
N ALA A 150 16.06 20.20 8.29
CA ALA A 150 14.98 19.29 8.67
C ALA A 150 14.10 19.00 7.47
N PHE A 151 13.69 17.72 7.30
CA PHE A 151 12.72 17.36 6.28
C PHE A 151 11.31 17.81 6.65
N HIS A 152 10.93 17.70 7.93
CA HIS A 152 9.69 18.29 8.45
C HIS A 152 9.68 19.80 8.20
N ASP A 153 8.54 20.33 7.76
CA ASP A 153 8.32 21.73 7.38
C ASP A 153 9.11 22.22 6.15
N SER A 154 9.95 21.37 5.53
CA SER A 154 10.64 21.75 4.30
C SER A 154 9.67 21.86 3.11
N LYS A 155 10.00 22.75 2.17
CA LYS A 155 9.20 23.02 0.97
C LYS A 155 9.83 22.40 -0.26
N VAL A 156 9.00 21.82 -1.11
CA VAL A 156 9.44 21.28 -2.40
C VAL A 156 9.63 22.43 -3.38
N ILE A 157 10.86 22.62 -3.86
CA ILE A 157 11.23 23.68 -4.81
C ILE A 157 11.19 23.15 -6.24
N ALA A 158 11.71 21.95 -6.45
CA ALA A 158 11.74 21.32 -7.76
C ALA A 158 11.77 19.81 -7.62
N PHE A 159 11.11 19.13 -8.55
CA PHE A 159 11.23 17.71 -8.76
C PHE A 159 11.40 17.43 -10.26
N SER A 160 12.33 16.55 -10.61
CA SER A 160 12.54 16.10 -11.99
C SER A 160 12.97 14.65 -11.98
N HIS A 161 12.55 13.87 -12.97
CA HIS A 161 13.01 12.49 -13.14
C HIS A 161 13.10 12.09 -14.60
N ASN A 162 13.86 11.03 -14.87
CA ASN A 162 13.93 10.34 -16.15
C ASN A 162 13.75 8.83 -15.92
N GLU A 163 14.23 7.99 -16.84
CA GLU A 163 14.09 6.53 -16.77
C GLU A 163 14.92 5.87 -15.66
N SER A 164 16.01 6.50 -15.21
CA SER A 164 16.96 5.91 -14.26
C SER A 164 17.40 6.83 -13.12
N GLU A 165 17.02 8.10 -13.15
CA GLU A 165 17.44 9.11 -12.18
C GLU A 165 16.27 10.00 -11.78
N ALA A 166 16.34 10.54 -10.55
CA ALA A 166 15.45 11.59 -10.09
C ALA A 166 16.23 12.63 -9.29
N SER A 167 15.66 13.82 -9.17
CA SER A 167 16.16 14.87 -8.29
C SER A 167 15.01 15.57 -7.59
N LEU A 168 15.17 15.78 -6.29
CA LEU A 168 14.25 16.53 -5.44
C LEU A 168 15.01 17.63 -4.73
N THR A 169 14.64 18.89 -4.98
CA THR A 169 15.19 20.05 -4.28
C THR A 169 14.19 20.51 -3.23
N LEU A 170 14.66 20.60 -1.98
CA LEU A 170 13.90 21.02 -0.82
C LEU A 170 14.53 22.28 -0.21
N GLN A 171 13.70 23.12 0.39
CA GLN A 171 14.12 24.28 1.18
C GLN A 171 13.61 24.16 2.61
N TYR A 172 14.51 24.33 3.57
CA TYR A 172 14.18 24.48 4.99
C TYR A 172 14.93 25.70 5.52
N ASP A 173 14.20 26.69 6.03
CA ASP A 173 14.73 28.03 6.32
C ASP A 173 15.56 28.59 5.13
N ASP A 174 16.82 28.97 5.40
CA ASP A 174 17.77 29.48 4.41
C ASP A 174 18.59 28.37 3.70
N VAL A 175 18.33 27.09 4.02
CA VAL A 175 19.08 25.95 3.48
C VAL A 175 18.33 25.35 2.30
N ILE A 176 19.01 25.26 1.15
CA ILE A 176 18.54 24.54 -0.04
C ILE A 176 19.31 23.23 -0.17
N LEU A 177 18.59 22.12 -0.07
CA LEU A 177 19.13 20.76 -0.22
C LEU A 177 18.64 20.17 -1.53
N THR A 178 19.54 19.64 -2.35
CA THR A 178 19.18 18.79 -3.49
C THR A 178 19.52 17.35 -3.19
N LEU A 179 18.52 16.48 -3.33
CA LEU A 179 18.68 15.04 -3.35
C LEU A 179 18.78 14.58 -4.80
N ALA A 180 19.79 13.79 -5.12
CA ALA A 180 19.85 12.99 -6.35
C ALA A 180 19.61 11.53 -6.02
N PHE A 181 18.78 10.88 -6.84
CA PHE A 181 18.43 9.48 -6.75
C PHE A 181 18.98 8.78 -7.98
N ASP A 182 19.84 7.78 -7.77
CA ASP A 182 20.46 6.99 -8.85
C ASP A 182 19.86 5.58 -8.89
N ASP A 183 19.80 4.99 -10.09
CA ASP A 183 19.15 3.70 -10.39
C ASP A 183 17.69 3.66 -9.90
N VAL A 184 16.92 4.69 -10.27
CA VAL A 184 15.49 4.80 -9.98
C VAL A 184 14.74 3.70 -10.73
N THR A 185 13.90 2.98 -9.99
CA THR A 185 13.05 1.90 -10.53
C THR A 185 11.57 2.26 -10.49
N GLU A 186 11.18 3.21 -9.65
CA GLU A 186 9.78 3.56 -9.42
C GLU A 186 9.69 4.98 -8.84
N VAL A 187 8.75 5.77 -9.37
CA VAL A 187 8.38 7.08 -8.83
C VAL A 187 6.87 7.13 -8.74
N HIS A 188 6.35 7.32 -7.55
CA HIS A 188 4.95 7.64 -7.30
C HIS A 188 4.82 9.07 -6.85
N VAL A 189 3.88 9.79 -7.46
CA VAL A 189 3.44 11.11 -7.02
C VAL A 189 1.99 10.98 -6.64
N ASN A 190 1.72 10.93 -5.33
CA ASN A 190 0.36 10.92 -4.81
C ASN A 190 -0.23 12.33 -4.95
N ALA A 191 -1.56 12.42 -5.08
CA ALA A 191 -2.27 13.68 -5.33
C ALA A 191 -1.74 14.80 -4.43
N VAL A 192 -0.98 15.73 -5.03
CA VAL A 192 -0.44 16.89 -4.35
C VAL A 192 -1.64 17.77 -4.03
N ASP A 193 -1.94 17.93 -2.73
CA ASP A 193 -2.83 19.00 -2.33
C ASP A 193 -2.11 20.32 -2.64
N PRO A 194 -2.62 21.15 -3.58
CA PRO A 194 -1.94 22.37 -3.97
C PRO A 194 -1.84 23.38 -2.81
N GLU A 195 -2.60 23.20 -1.73
CA GLU A 195 -2.55 24.03 -0.53
C GLU A 195 -1.47 23.59 0.47
N ILE A 196 -1.04 22.32 0.42
CA ILE A 196 0.01 21.79 1.29
C ILE A 196 1.37 22.04 0.63
N THR A 197 2.03 23.10 1.07
CA THR A 197 3.33 23.51 0.52
C THR A 197 4.53 22.98 1.30
N TYR A 198 4.31 22.21 2.37
CA TYR A 198 5.34 21.76 3.31
C TYR A 198 5.26 20.24 3.54
N ILE A 199 6.40 19.66 3.90
CA ILE A 199 6.54 18.22 4.16
C ILE A 199 6.18 17.93 5.61
N VAL A 200 5.23 17.02 5.80
CA VAL A 200 4.84 16.55 7.14
C VAL A 200 5.76 15.42 7.61
N ASP A 201 5.96 14.40 6.77
CA ASP A 201 6.70 13.22 7.16
C ASP A 201 7.74 12.83 6.11
N PHE A 202 8.82 12.21 6.61
CA PHE A 202 9.92 11.69 5.81
C PHE A 202 10.33 10.30 6.34
N TYR A 203 10.45 9.35 5.43
CA TYR A 203 10.92 8.00 5.69
C TYR A 203 11.92 7.55 4.61
N CYS A 204 12.96 6.83 5.02
CA CYS A 204 13.89 6.19 4.08
C CYS A 204 14.31 4.82 4.60
N TYR A 205 13.94 3.76 3.89
CA TYR A 205 14.13 2.39 4.35
C TYR A 205 14.39 1.41 3.19
N PRO A 206 15.02 0.25 3.42
CA PRO A 206 15.25 -0.74 2.37
C PRO A 206 13.92 -1.29 1.84
N ALA A 207 13.81 -1.58 0.55
CA ALA A 207 12.59 -2.20 0.03
C ALA A 207 12.37 -3.60 0.65
N PHE A 208 11.11 -4.05 0.71
CA PHE A 208 10.76 -5.29 1.42
C PHE A 208 11.55 -6.51 0.92
N ARG A 209 11.68 -6.72 -0.41
CA ARG A 209 12.41 -7.86 -0.99
C ARG A 209 13.69 -7.50 -1.76
N ALA A 210 13.79 -6.28 -2.28
CA ALA A 210 15.01 -5.78 -2.93
C ALA A 210 15.79 -4.94 -1.91
N LYS A 211 16.49 -5.61 -0.99
CA LYS A 211 17.18 -4.93 0.13
C LYS A 211 18.34 -4.04 -0.33
N ASP A 212 18.79 -4.22 -1.56
CA ASP A 212 19.73 -3.35 -2.29
C ASP A 212 19.07 -2.07 -2.81
N CYS A 213 17.73 -2.00 -2.81
CA CYS A 213 16.97 -0.79 -3.13
C CYS A 213 16.47 -0.11 -1.86
N LEU A 214 16.41 1.21 -1.91
CA LEU A 214 15.84 2.09 -0.92
C LEU A 214 14.46 2.57 -1.40
N VAL A 215 13.54 2.71 -0.45
CA VAL A 215 12.29 3.45 -0.59
C VAL A 215 12.49 4.76 0.16
N PHE A 216 12.37 5.86 -0.57
CA PHE A 216 12.38 7.22 -0.05
C PHE A 216 10.96 7.76 -0.17
N ASP A 217 10.30 8.00 0.96
CA ASP A 217 8.90 8.40 1.06
C ASP A 217 8.85 9.75 1.78
N ILE A 218 8.43 10.80 1.08
CA ILE A 218 8.38 12.16 1.61
C ILE A 218 7.17 12.92 1.08
N GLY A 219 6.25 13.27 1.98
CA GLY A 219 5.00 13.95 1.61
C GLY A 219 4.26 13.25 0.46
N PHE A 220 4.32 13.84 -0.74
CA PHE A 220 3.64 13.34 -1.95
C PHE A 220 4.50 12.42 -2.82
N TYR A 221 5.79 12.30 -2.54
CA TYR A 221 6.75 11.58 -3.38
C TYR A 221 7.19 10.28 -2.73
N LYS A 222 7.00 9.16 -3.43
CA LYS A 222 7.59 7.87 -3.05
C LYS A 222 8.49 7.38 -4.19
N ILE A 223 9.80 7.37 -3.94
CA ILE A 223 10.84 7.08 -4.92
C ILE A 223 11.56 5.79 -4.50
N ARG A 224 11.66 4.83 -5.42
CA ARG A 224 12.49 3.62 -5.22
C ARG A 224 13.75 3.72 -6.07
N CYS A 225 14.90 3.63 -5.43
CA CYS A 225 16.22 3.80 -6.06
C CYS A 225 17.27 2.92 -5.37
N ARG A 226 18.51 2.85 -5.88
CA ARG A 226 19.61 2.17 -5.17
C ARG A 226 20.45 3.10 -4.32
N LYS A 227 20.51 4.37 -4.70
CA LYS A 227 21.41 5.34 -4.10
C LYS A 227 20.78 6.71 -3.98
N ILE A 228 21.05 7.39 -2.86
CA ILE A 228 20.60 8.75 -2.59
C ILE A 228 21.79 9.60 -2.15
N ARG A 229 21.96 10.77 -2.76
CA ARG A 229 23.04 11.73 -2.46
C ARG A 229 22.45 13.11 -2.20
N ALA A 230 22.94 13.79 -1.17
CA ALA A 230 22.56 15.13 -0.78
C ALA A 230 23.70 16.13 -1.09
N PHE A 231 23.37 17.25 -1.72
CA PHE A 231 24.30 18.35 -2.04
C PHE A 231 23.56 19.69 -2.23
N THR A 232 24.31 20.79 -2.24
CA THR A 232 23.82 22.10 -2.70
C THR A 232 24.10 22.25 -4.19
N LYS A 233 23.19 22.87 -4.95
CA LYS A 233 23.51 23.39 -6.27
C LYS A 233 24.43 24.61 -6.17
#